data_AF-A0A4Q0ZU63-F1
#
_entry.id   AF-A0A4Q0ZU63-F1
#
_cell.length_a   1.000
_cell.length_b   1.000
_cell.length_c   1.000
_cell.angle_alpha   90.00
_cell.angle_beta   90.00
_cell.angle_gamma   90.00
#
_symmetry.space_group_name_H-M   'P 1'
#
loop_
_entity.id
_entity.type
_entity.pdbx_description
1 polymer ?
#
loop_
_entity_poly.entity_id
_entity_poly.type
_entity_poly.pdbx_seq_one_letter_code
_entity_poly.pdbx_strand_id
1 'polypeptide(L)'
;MEVALFGPEYDAIAPEVIRAFEERQHLLPIVFTVEFFIFLTMFIIAKGRKQAKITRKSDKVRVYSVFQRVVILLNIVIMIYLFITGFSITFGNWTGGGELARLMRATHEVVGVGWIPVWAIMTIIAFKDHKFFVRPSSKIWNKIFLRGKYKHMDRINYYMYVAFGSTLVVSGFIIWWLFPDASTHAETIQLKRFILFFHFMGSAIISFFTLETVYSYFISVKGYIPGVITGKLPVEYLEQLRPDVLEEEDLRK
;
A
#
# COMPACT_ATOMS: atom_id res chain seq x y z
N MET A 1 -13.99 -31.70 -30.00
CA MET A 1 -13.27 -30.69 -30.79
C MET A 1 -11.93 -30.51 -30.11
N GLU A 2 -10.86 -30.89 -30.79
CA GLU A 2 -9.50 -30.75 -30.29
C GLU A 2 -9.13 -29.26 -30.31
N VAL A 3 -8.71 -28.75 -29.15
CA VAL A 3 -8.26 -27.37 -28.99
C VAL A 3 -6.90 -27.25 -29.68
N ALA A 4 -6.88 -26.58 -30.84
CA ALA A 4 -5.64 -26.30 -31.54
C ALA A 4 -4.87 -25.22 -30.76
N LEU A 5 -3.66 -25.56 -30.30
CA LEU A 5 -2.78 -24.72 -29.49
C LEU A 5 -2.40 -23.37 -30.15
N PHE A 6 -2.72 -23.17 -31.44
CA PHE A 6 -2.41 -21.96 -32.23
C PHE A 6 -3.51 -21.58 -33.26
N GLY A 7 -4.80 -21.81 -32.96
CA GLY A 7 -5.93 -21.35 -33.79
C GLY A 7 -6.44 -19.94 -33.43
N PRO A 8 -7.18 -19.25 -34.33
CA PRO A 8 -7.81 -17.95 -34.06
C PRO A 8 -8.95 -18.03 -33.01
N GLU A 9 -9.39 -19.25 -32.69
CA GLU A 9 -10.40 -19.55 -31.66
C GLU A 9 -9.72 -19.87 -30.32
N TYR A 10 -9.05 -18.89 -29.72
CA TYR A 10 -8.65 -19.00 -28.31
C TYR A 10 -9.68 -18.23 -27.47
N ASP A 11 -10.48 -18.95 -26.68
CA ASP A 11 -11.38 -18.32 -25.70
C ASP A 11 -10.54 -17.50 -24.72
N ALA A 12 -10.65 -16.18 -24.79
CA ALA A 12 -9.91 -15.30 -23.90
C ALA A 12 -10.36 -15.51 -22.45
N ILE A 13 -9.45 -15.34 -21.49
CA ILE A 13 -9.84 -15.38 -20.08
C ILE A 13 -10.62 -14.09 -19.79
N ALA A 14 -11.91 -14.22 -19.45
CA ALA A 14 -12.82 -13.10 -19.18
C ALA A 14 -12.89 -12.05 -20.33
N PRO A 15 -13.34 -12.45 -21.53
CA PRO A 15 -13.30 -11.62 -22.73
C PRO A 15 -14.10 -10.32 -22.58
N GLU A 16 -15.25 -10.38 -21.92
CA GLU A 16 -16.11 -9.22 -21.72
C GLU A 16 -15.47 -8.17 -20.80
N VAL A 17 -14.71 -8.63 -19.79
CA VAL A 17 -14.02 -7.75 -18.85
C VAL A 17 -12.87 -7.02 -19.56
N ILE A 18 -12.09 -7.75 -20.35
CA ILE A 18 -10.99 -7.18 -21.14
C ILE A 18 -11.53 -6.17 -22.15
N ARG A 19 -12.56 -6.55 -22.92
CA ARG A 19 -13.19 -5.65 -23.90
C ARG A 19 -13.74 -4.38 -23.23
N ALA A 20 -14.49 -4.52 -22.14
CA ALA A 20 -15.05 -3.38 -21.42
C ALA A 20 -13.97 -2.46 -20.85
N PHE A 21 -12.86 -3.02 -20.38
CA PHE A 21 -11.71 -2.25 -19.92
C PHE A 21 -11.05 -1.48 -21.07
N GLU A 22 -10.74 -2.15 -22.19
CA GLU A 22 -10.10 -1.53 -23.36
C GLU A 22 -10.96 -0.41 -23.97
N GLU A 23 -12.27 -0.63 -24.10
CA GLU A 23 -13.23 0.36 -24.61
C GLU A 23 -13.35 1.59 -23.71
N ARG A 24 -13.18 1.43 -22.38
CA ARG A 24 -13.46 2.48 -21.39
C ARG A 24 -12.21 3.02 -20.68
N GLN A 25 -11.02 2.52 -21.00
CA GLN A 25 -9.76 2.92 -20.35
C GLN A 25 -9.51 4.44 -20.38
N HIS A 26 -9.99 5.13 -21.42
CA HIS A 26 -9.87 6.58 -21.56
C HIS A 26 -10.69 7.38 -20.53
N LEU A 27 -11.71 6.77 -19.93
CA LEU A 27 -12.54 7.36 -18.87
C LEU A 27 -11.95 7.14 -17.47
N LEU A 28 -11.07 6.15 -17.31
CA LEU A 28 -10.52 5.79 -16.00
C LEU A 28 -9.83 6.99 -15.31
N PRO A 29 -8.97 7.82 -15.96
CA PRO A 29 -8.42 9.00 -15.31
C PRO A 29 -9.48 9.93 -14.72
N ILE A 30 -10.58 10.11 -15.43
CA ILE A 30 -11.70 10.96 -15.01
C ILE A 30 -12.40 10.34 -13.80
N VAL A 31 -12.70 9.03 -13.86
CA VAL A 31 -13.32 8.30 -12.75
C VAL A 31 -12.45 8.38 -11.49
N PHE A 32 -11.15 8.09 -11.59
CA PHE A 32 -10.22 8.19 -10.46
C PHE A 32 -10.12 9.61 -9.91
N THR A 33 -10.16 10.63 -10.77
CA THR A 33 -10.15 12.04 -10.35
C THR A 33 -11.41 12.39 -9.57
N VAL A 34 -12.58 12.00 -10.07
CA VAL A 34 -13.87 12.21 -9.39
C VAL A 34 -13.89 11.47 -8.05
N GLU A 35 -13.48 10.21 -8.03
CA GLU A 35 -13.36 9.42 -6.80
C GLU A 35 -12.44 10.11 -5.80
N PHE A 36 -11.25 10.55 -6.23
CA PHE A 36 -10.31 11.27 -5.37
C PHE A 36 -10.95 12.51 -4.72
N PHE A 37 -11.68 13.32 -5.49
CA PHE A 37 -12.38 14.49 -4.95
C PHE A 37 -13.53 14.13 -4.02
N ILE A 38 -14.29 13.06 -4.32
CA ILE A 38 -15.34 12.56 -3.43
C ILE A 38 -14.73 12.09 -2.11
N PHE A 39 -13.66 11.28 -2.16
CA PHE A 39 -12.95 10.83 -0.97
C PHE A 39 -12.41 12.01 -0.17
N LEU A 40 -11.70 12.95 -0.81
CA LEU A 40 -11.19 14.14 -0.15
C LEU A 40 -12.31 14.95 0.53
N THR A 41 -13.43 15.14 -0.17
CA THR A 41 -14.60 15.86 0.34
C THR A 41 -15.23 15.13 1.52
N MET A 42 -15.44 13.81 1.41
CA MET A 42 -15.91 12.99 2.53
C MET A 42 -14.95 13.06 3.72
N PHE A 43 -13.64 13.03 3.50
CA PHE A 43 -12.64 13.17 4.56
C PHE A 43 -12.74 14.53 5.28
N ILE A 44 -12.89 15.63 4.53
CA ILE A 44 -13.03 16.98 5.08
C ILE A 44 -14.36 17.13 5.84
N ILE A 45 -15.48 16.74 5.22
CA ILE A 45 -16.84 16.93 5.76
C ILE A 45 -17.11 16.01 6.94
N ALA A 46 -16.70 14.73 6.87
CA ALA A 46 -16.91 13.78 7.95
C ALA A 46 -16.09 14.09 9.21
N LYS A 47 -15.29 15.17 9.22
CA LYS A 47 -14.35 15.53 10.31
C LYS A 47 -13.54 14.31 10.76
N GLY A 48 -13.16 13.48 9.78
CA GLY A 48 -13.08 12.02 9.97
C GLY A 48 -12.07 11.55 11.00
N ARG A 49 -11.12 12.38 11.44
CA ARG A 49 -10.13 11.96 12.44
C ARG A 49 -9.73 13.05 13.43
N LYS A 50 -9.65 12.62 14.69
CA LYS A 50 -9.39 13.41 15.89
C LYS A 50 -7.99 14.04 15.85
N GLN A 51 -7.93 15.36 15.88
CA GLN A 51 -6.69 16.10 16.05
C GLN A 51 -6.34 16.16 17.54
N ALA A 52 -5.16 15.66 17.93
CA ALA A 52 -4.68 15.83 19.29
C ALA A 52 -4.28 17.29 19.55
N LYS A 53 -4.69 17.82 20.70
CA LYS A 53 -4.20 19.12 21.19
C LYS A 53 -2.92 18.89 21.95
N ILE A 54 -1.81 19.45 21.46
CA ILE A 54 -0.48 19.32 22.07
C ILE A 54 -0.07 20.66 22.67
N THR A 55 -0.01 20.74 23.99
CA THR A 55 0.47 21.89 24.77
C THR A 55 1.89 21.65 25.28
N ARG A 56 2.24 20.41 25.63
CA ARG A 56 3.59 20.01 26.11
C ARG A 56 4.43 19.42 24.97
N LYS A 57 5.06 20.28 24.16
CA LYS A 57 5.82 19.84 22.96
C LYS A 57 7.12 19.09 23.28
N SER A 58 7.75 19.34 24.42
CA SER A 58 9.02 18.72 24.83
C SER A 58 8.84 17.33 25.45
N ASP A 59 7.65 17.03 25.97
CA ASP A 59 7.33 15.77 26.62
C ASP A 59 7.02 14.68 25.58
N LYS A 60 8.05 13.89 25.24
CA LYS A 60 7.97 12.86 24.20
C LYS A 60 8.57 11.55 24.66
N VAL A 61 7.88 10.45 24.36
CA VAL A 61 8.33 9.08 24.63
C VAL A 61 8.73 8.37 23.34
N ARG A 62 9.68 7.44 23.44
CA ARG A 62 10.13 6.65 22.29
C ARG A 62 9.15 5.52 22.00
N VAL A 63 8.48 5.60 20.86
CA VAL A 63 7.50 4.60 20.41
C VAL A 63 8.09 3.66 19.38
N TYR A 64 8.89 4.18 18.44
CA TYR A 64 9.45 3.40 17.35
C TYR A 64 10.94 3.11 17.54
N SER A 65 11.34 1.88 17.26
CA SER A 65 12.75 1.49 17.14
C SER A 65 13.37 2.05 15.86
N VAL A 66 14.70 2.10 15.75
CA VAL A 66 15.35 2.54 14.50
C VAL A 66 14.95 1.63 13.33
N PHE A 67 14.94 0.32 13.57
CA PHE A 67 14.53 -0.69 12.59
C PHE A 67 13.12 -0.41 12.04
N GLN A 68 12.13 -0.24 12.93
CA GLN A 68 10.75 0.04 12.53
C GLN A 68 10.64 1.32 11.70
N ARG A 69 11.37 2.38 12.09
CA ARG A 69 11.37 3.66 11.37
C ARG A 69 11.90 3.50 9.96
N VAL A 70 13.02 2.77 9.80
CA VAL A 70 13.62 2.52 8.49
C VAL A 70 12.64 1.77 7.60
N VAL A 71 12.02 0.70 8.09
CA VAL A 71 11.04 -0.09 7.33
C VAL A 71 9.83 0.75 6.93
N ILE A 72 9.23 1.48 7.88
CA ILE A 72 8.03 2.30 7.62
C ILE A 72 8.34 3.41 6.61
N LEU A 73 9.44 4.15 6.80
CA LEU A 73 9.80 5.26 5.91
C LEU A 73 10.17 4.76 4.51
N LEU A 74 10.93 3.65 4.43
CA LEU A 74 11.27 3.03 3.15
C LEU A 74 10.01 2.57 2.42
N ASN A 75 9.06 1.94 3.12
CA ASN A 75 7.77 1.57 2.55
C ASN A 75 7.00 2.79 2.03
N ILE A 76 6.94 3.89 2.79
CA ILE A 76 6.27 5.13 2.35
C ILE A 76 6.90 5.68 1.06
N VAL A 77 8.23 5.80 1.02
CA VAL A 77 8.94 6.36 -0.15
C VAL A 77 8.74 5.48 -1.39
N ILE A 78 8.89 4.16 -1.24
CA ILE A 78 8.68 3.21 -2.34
C ILE A 78 7.24 3.25 -2.83
N MET A 79 6.26 3.26 -1.93
CA MET A 79 4.84 3.31 -2.30
C MET A 79 4.48 4.58 -3.06
N ILE A 80 4.99 5.75 -2.65
CA ILE A 80 4.79 7.01 -3.38
C ILE A 80 5.34 6.87 -4.82
N TYR A 81 6.54 6.32 -4.96
CA TYR A 81 7.17 6.15 -6.27
C TYR A 81 6.39 5.16 -7.16
N LEU A 82 6.04 3.98 -6.64
CA LEU A 82 5.26 2.97 -7.35
C LEU A 82 3.87 3.48 -7.73
N PHE A 83 3.25 4.29 -6.88
CA PHE A 83 1.96 4.90 -7.19
C PHE A 83 2.06 5.86 -8.38
N ILE A 84 3.03 6.79 -8.36
CA ILE A 84 3.23 7.77 -9.46
C ILE A 84 3.55 7.06 -10.77
N THR A 85 4.51 6.14 -10.74
CA THR A 85 4.93 5.40 -11.95
C THR A 85 3.85 4.45 -12.45
N GLY A 86 3.10 3.78 -11.56
CA GLY A 86 1.96 2.93 -11.90
C GLY A 86 0.82 3.71 -12.55
N PHE A 87 0.54 4.94 -12.06
CA PHE A 87 -0.40 5.87 -12.70
C PHE A 87 0.05 6.24 -14.11
N SER A 88 1.33 6.58 -14.31
CA SER A 88 1.85 6.90 -15.64
C SER A 88 1.73 5.72 -16.62
N ILE A 89 2.01 4.49 -16.16
CA ILE A 89 1.86 3.29 -17.00
C ILE A 89 0.40 3.04 -17.36
N THR A 90 -0.51 3.15 -16.39
CA THR A 90 -1.94 2.88 -16.57
C THR A 90 -2.59 3.90 -17.48
N PHE A 91 -2.25 5.17 -17.32
CA PHE A 91 -2.82 6.30 -18.04
C PHE A 91 -1.88 6.84 -19.12
N GLY A 92 -1.11 5.94 -19.75
CA GLY A 92 -0.17 6.29 -20.83
C GLY A 92 -0.83 6.98 -22.03
N ASN A 93 -2.11 6.71 -22.26
CA ASN A 93 -2.93 7.41 -23.27
C ASN A 93 -3.12 8.91 -22.98
N TRP A 94 -3.07 9.32 -21.71
CA TRP A 94 -3.16 10.73 -21.29
C TRP A 94 -1.79 11.34 -21.01
N THR A 95 -0.90 10.58 -20.36
CA THR A 95 0.45 11.04 -19.98
C THR A 95 1.45 11.02 -21.15
N GLY A 96 1.10 10.34 -22.24
CA GLY A 96 1.92 10.23 -23.45
C GLY A 96 2.99 9.15 -23.35
N GLY A 97 3.72 8.96 -24.45
CA GLY A 97 4.87 8.07 -24.54
C GLY A 97 6.21 8.79 -24.44
N GLY A 98 7.28 8.10 -24.83
CA GLY A 98 8.63 8.65 -24.91
C GLY A 98 9.57 8.11 -23.83
N GLU A 99 10.74 8.74 -23.73
CA GLU A 99 11.82 8.25 -22.87
C GLU A 99 11.45 8.25 -21.38
N LEU A 100 10.74 9.28 -20.92
CA LEU A 100 10.30 9.36 -19.53
C LEU A 100 9.32 8.23 -19.17
N ALA A 101 8.33 7.96 -20.02
CA ALA A 101 7.37 6.87 -19.81
C ALA A 101 8.06 5.50 -19.82
N ARG A 102 9.01 5.30 -20.74
CA ARG A 102 9.85 4.09 -20.79
C ARG A 102 10.67 3.93 -19.51
N LEU A 103 11.30 5.01 -19.03
CA LEU A 103 12.09 4.99 -17.80
C LEU A 103 11.21 4.68 -16.59
N MET A 104 10.06 5.36 -16.46
CA MET A 104 9.11 5.12 -15.37
C MET A 104 8.62 3.68 -15.34
N ARG A 105 8.41 3.03 -16.50
CA ARG A 105 8.09 1.59 -16.56
C ARG A 105 9.25 0.73 -16.05
N ALA A 106 10.45 0.91 -16.62
CA ALA A 106 11.61 0.10 -16.27
C ALA A 106 11.95 0.22 -14.78
N THR A 107 11.88 1.42 -14.22
CA THR A 107 12.15 1.66 -12.80
C THR A 107 10.99 1.22 -11.90
N HIS A 108 9.73 1.30 -12.35
CA HIS A 108 8.58 0.75 -11.60
C HIS A 108 8.77 -0.75 -11.35
N GLU A 109 9.17 -1.50 -12.37
CA GLU A 109 9.40 -2.93 -12.27
C GLU A 109 10.52 -3.26 -11.27
N VAL A 110 11.68 -2.59 -11.38
CA VAL A 110 12.82 -2.79 -10.48
C VAL A 110 12.50 -2.39 -9.04
N VAL A 111 11.88 -1.22 -8.85
CA VAL A 111 11.47 -0.74 -7.52
C VAL A 111 10.38 -1.64 -6.95
N GLY A 112 9.50 -2.19 -7.79
CA GLY A 112 8.46 -3.14 -7.41
C GLY A 112 9.04 -4.44 -6.85
N VAL A 113 10.07 -4.99 -7.50
CA VAL A 113 10.83 -6.13 -6.98
C VAL A 113 11.53 -5.77 -5.65
N GLY A 114 12.14 -4.59 -5.57
CA GLY A 114 12.75 -4.08 -4.34
C GLY A 114 11.76 -3.86 -3.20
N TRP A 115 10.49 -3.60 -3.51
CA TRP A 115 9.42 -3.42 -2.53
C TRP A 115 9.02 -4.74 -1.86
N ILE A 116 9.12 -5.88 -2.54
CA ILE A 116 8.70 -7.19 -2.03
C ILE A 116 9.24 -7.48 -0.62
N PRO A 117 10.56 -7.42 -0.36
CA PRO A 117 11.09 -7.65 0.99
C PRO A 117 10.63 -6.59 1.99
N VAL A 118 10.47 -5.33 1.57
CA VAL A 118 10.02 -4.23 2.43
C VAL A 118 8.56 -4.44 2.86
N TRP A 119 7.69 -4.78 1.91
CA TRP A 119 6.30 -5.13 2.15
C TRP A 119 6.18 -6.34 3.09
N ALA A 120 6.98 -7.39 2.87
CA ALA A 120 6.97 -8.57 3.73
C ALA A 120 7.38 -8.22 5.17
N ILE A 121 8.46 -7.46 5.35
CA ILE A 121 8.91 -7.01 6.68
C ILE A 121 7.85 -6.11 7.32
N MET A 122 7.26 -5.17 6.57
CA MET A 122 6.19 -4.29 7.06
C MET A 122 4.98 -5.11 7.55
N THR A 123 4.57 -6.11 6.78
CA THR A 123 3.51 -7.06 7.12
C THR A 123 3.81 -7.80 8.41
N ILE A 124 5.06 -8.25 8.60
CA ILE A 124 5.50 -8.98 9.79
C ILE A 124 5.53 -8.06 11.03
N ILE A 125 6.15 -6.88 10.95
CA ILE A 125 6.25 -5.99 12.13
C ILE A 125 4.87 -5.46 12.56
N ALA A 126 3.91 -5.41 11.64
CA ALA A 126 2.52 -5.08 11.90
C ALA A 126 1.69 -6.29 12.39
N PHE A 127 2.18 -7.52 12.25
CA PHE A 127 1.49 -8.74 12.67
C PHE A 127 1.60 -8.97 14.19
N LYS A 128 0.94 -8.11 14.98
CA LYS A 128 1.16 -8.00 16.43
C LYS A 128 0.01 -8.48 17.33
N ASP A 129 -1.19 -8.66 16.78
CA ASP A 129 -2.43 -8.92 17.54
C ASP A 129 -3.00 -10.33 17.36
N HIS A 130 -2.19 -11.27 16.89
CA HIS A 130 -2.65 -12.65 16.68
C HIS A 130 -2.82 -13.38 18.01
N LYS A 131 -3.96 -14.07 18.19
CA LYS A 131 -4.36 -14.74 19.44
C LYS A 131 -3.36 -15.79 19.95
N PHE A 132 -2.52 -16.34 19.06
CA PHE A 132 -1.54 -17.36 19.40
C PHE A 132 -0.12 -16.81 19.64
N PHE A 133 0.09 -15.49 19.56
CA PHE A 133 1.40 -14.92 19.89
C PHE A 133 1.59 -14.81 21.40
N VAL A 134 2.48 -15.66 21.92
CA VAL A 134 3.05 -15.48 23.27
C VAL A 134 4.17 -14.46 23.15
N ARG A 135 4.03 -13.32 23.81
CA ARG A 135 5.03 -12.24 23.80
C ARG A 135 6.20 -12.65 24.71
N PRO A 136 7.41 -12.95 24.17
CA PRO A 136 8.50 -13.49 24.98
C PRO A 136 9.03 -12.48 26.01
N SER A 137 9.04 -11.20 25.64
CA SER A 137 9.36 -10.05 26.50
C SER A 137 8.91 -8.77 25.80
N SER A 138 8.25 -7.85 26.51
CA SER A 138 7.82 -6.55 25.95
C SER A 138 8.99 -5.77 25.33
N LYS A 139 10.18 -5.83 25.93
CA LYS A 139 11.37 -5.08 25.50
C LYS A 139 11.94 -5.56 24.16
N ILE A 140 11.93 -6.87 23.92
CA ILE A 140 12.39 -7.45 22.64
C ILE A 140 11.27 -7.33 21.60
N TRP A 141 10.03 -7.60 22.00
CA TRP A 141 8.85 -7.49 21.16
C TRP A 141 8.73 -6.08 20.56
N ASN A 142 8.82 -5.04 21.38
CA ASN A 142 8.66 -3.64 20.98
C ASN A 142 9.83 -3.09 20.15
N LYS A 143 10.93 -3.84 19.99
CA LYS A 143 11.99 -3.48 19.03
C LYS A 143 11.67 -3.92 17.61
N ILE A 144 10.91 -5.00 17.46
CA ILE A 144 10.59 -5.65 16.18
C ILE A 144 9.16 -5.27 15.79
N PHE A 145 8.17 -5.62 16.61
CA PHE A 145 6.76 -5.39 16.35
C PHE A 145 6.29 -4.01 16.80
N LEU A 146 5.32 -3.44 16.06
CA LEU A 146 4.72 -2.16 16.40
C LEU A 146 3.99 -2.24 17.74
N ARG A 147 4.04 -1.16 18.54
CA ARG A 147 3.40 -1.08 19.85
C ARG A 147 1.89 -0.92 19.80
N GLY A 148 1.23 -1.28 20.90
CA GLY A 148 -0.20 -1.12 21.13
C GLY A 148 -1.05 -2.13 20.38
N LYS A 149 -2.37 -2.04 20.51
CA LYS A 149 -3.34 -2.95 19.86
C LYS A 149 -4.11 -2.23 18.75
N TYR A 150 -4.44 -2.95 17.69
CA TYR A 150 -5.31 -2.45 16.63
C TYR A 150 -6.75 -2.36 17.11
N LYS A 151 -7.34 -1.18 16.87
CA LYS A 151 -8.80 -1.03 16.87
C LYS A 151 -9.36 -1.71 15.62
N HIS A 152 -10.68 -1.94 15.61
CA HIS A 152 -11.36 -2.65 14.53
C HIS A 152 -11.02 -2.10 13.13
N MET A 153 -11.07 -0.78 12.94
CA MET A 153 -10.74 -0.15 11.66
C MET A 153 -9.25 -0.29 11.29
N ASP A 154 -8.34 -0.11 12.26
CA ASP A 154 -6.90 -0.26 12.01
C ASP A 154 -6.54 -1.71 11.61
N ARG A 155 -7.28 -2.69 12.14
CA ARG A 155 -7.13 -4.11 11.78
C ARG A 155 -7.60 -4.39 10.36
N ILE A 156 -8.71 -3.78 9.93
CA ILE A 156 -9.17 -3.86 8.53
C ILE A 156 -8.10 -3.27 7.62
N ASN A 157 -7.56 -2.09 7.95
CA ASN A 157 -6.51 -1.46 7.15
C ASN A 157 -5.26 -2.34 7.04
N TYR A 158 -4.86 -3.00 8.13
CA TYR A 158 -3.79 -3.99 8.10
C TYR A 158 -4.11 -5.16 7.15
N TYR A 159 -5.30 -5.77 7.27
CA TYR A 159 -5.67 -6.90 6.40
C TYR A 159 -5.77 -6.50 4.93
N MET A 160 -6.28 -5.32 4.62
CA MET A 160 -6.33 -4.81 3.25
C MET A 160 -4.93 -4.53 2.71
N TYR A 161 -4.02 -3.97 3.52
CA TYR A 161 -2.62 -3.79 3.13
C TYR A 161 -1.94 -5.13 2.83
N VAL A 162 -2.17 -6.16 3.65
CA VAL A 162 -1.60 -7.50 3.42
C VAL A 162 -2.21 -8.17 2.21
N ALA A 163 -3.54 -8.20 2.10
CA ALA A 163 -4.23 -8.88 1.00
C ALA A 163 -3.90 -8.24 -0.36
N PHE A 164 -4.10 -6.93 -0.50
CA PHE A 164 -3.85 -6.25 -1.77
C PHE A 164 -2.38 -6.04 -2.05
N GLY A 165 -1.54 -5.90 -1.01
CA GLY A 165 -0.10 -5.92 -1.17
C GLY A 165 0.40 -7.27 -1.67
N SER A 166 -0.17 -8.39 -1.20
CA SER A 166 0.13 -9.73 -1.73
C SER A 166 -0.28 -9.83 -3.20
N THR A 167 -1.48 -9.36 -3.55
CA THR A 167 -1.92 -9.32 -4.95
C THR A 167 -0.90 -8.58 -5.81
N LEU A 168 -0.46 -7.38 -5.41
CA LEU A 168 0.52 -6.58 -6.15
C LEU A 168 1.89 -7.24 -6.25
N VAL A 169 2.41 -7.78 -5.15
CA VAL A 169 3.71 -8.46 -5.10
C VAL A 169 3.71 -9.69 -6.00
N VAL A 170 2.70 -10.55 -5.87
CA VAL A 170 2.61 -11.80 -6.64
C VAL A 170 2.38 -11.48 -8.12
N SER A 171 1.40 -10.65 -8.45
CA SER A 171 1.11 -10.29 -9.84
C SER A 171 2.27 -9.52 -10.49
N GLY A 172 2.88 -8.57 -9.78
CA GLY A 172 4.02 -7.78 -10.27
C GLY A 172 5.25 -8.64 -10.49
N PHE A 173 5.56 -9.55 -9.56
CA PHE A 173 6.67 -10.49 -9.72
C PHE A 173 6.45 -11.43 -10.90
N ILE A 174 5.24 -11.97 -11.08
CA ILE A 174 4.94 -12.84 -12.23
C ILE A 174 5.07 -12.06 -13.54
N ILE A 175 4.54 -10.83 -13.63
CA ILE A 175 4.66 -9.98 -14.82
C ILE A 175 6.14 -9.71 -15.14
N TRP A 176 6.94 -9.36 -14.13
CA TRP A 176 8.37 -9.09 -14.27
C TRP A 176 9.18 -10.34 -14.66
N TRP A 177 8.86 -11.49 -14.07
CA TRP A 177 9.55 -12.76 -14.31
C TRP A 177 9.21 -13.37 -15.68
N LEU A 178 8.00 -13.16 -16.18
CA LEU A 178 7.58 -13.66 -17.49
C LEU A 178 8.31 -12.92 -18.61
N PHE A 179 9.41 -13.51 -19.08
CA PHE A 179 10.26 -12.99 -20.16
C PHE A 179 9.46 -12.46 -21.37
N PRO A 180 10.00 -11.46 -22.10
CA PRO A 180 9.43 -10.96 -23.36
C PRO A 180 9.17 -12.09 -24.37
N ASP A 181 10.06 -13.07 -24.43
CA ASP A 181 10.01 -14.19 -25.39
C ASP A 181 8.92 -15.23 -25.05
N ALA A 182 8.35 -15.19 -23.84
CA ALA A 182 7.21 -16.02 -23.48
C ALA A 182 5.89 -15.55 -24.15
N SER A 183 5.93 -14.44 -24.91
CA SER A 183 4.78 -13.88 -25.64
C SER A 183 4.44 -14.63 -26.94
N THR A 184 5.10 -15.74 -27.24
CA THR A 184 4.80 -16.57 -28.42
C THR A 184 3.63 -17.53 -28.20
N HIS A 185 3.16 -17.74 -26.97
CA HIS A 185 2.07 -18.65 -26.63
C HIS A 185 0.81 -17.89 -26.22
N ALA A 186 -0.33 -18.22 -26.84
CA ALA A 186 -1.63 -17.56 -26.57
C ALA A 186 -2.02 -17.61 -25.09
N GLU A 187 -1.81 -18.75 -24.43
CA GLU A 187 -2.03 -18.97 -22.99
C GLU A 187 -1.27 -17.97 -22.13
N THR A 188 -0.01 -17.73 -22.49
CA THR A 188 0.86 -16.82 -21.73
C THR A 188 0.42 -15.37 -21.93
N ILE A 189 -0.05 -15.00 -23.13
CA ILE A 189 -0.61 -13.68 -23.40
C ILE A 189 -1.89 -13.48 -22.56
N GLN A 190 -2.79 -14.46 -22.53
CA GLN A 190 -4.03 -14.39 -21.76
C GLN A 190 -3.76 -14.28 -20.26
N LEU A 191 -2.84 -15.09 -19.74
CA LEU A 191 -2.41 -15.01 -18.35
C LEU A 191 -1.81 -13.64 -18.01
N LYS A 192 -0.95 -13.08 -18.88
CA LYS A 192 -0.38 -11.74 -18.68
C LYS A 192 -1.46 -10.66 -18.61
N ARG A 193 -2.45 -10.69 -19.52
CA ARG A 193 -3.57 -9.74 -19.52
C ARG A 193 -4.40 -9.84 -18.24
N PHE A 194 -4.74 -11.06 -17.86
CA PHE A 194 -5.50 -11.33 -16.63
C PHE A 194 -4.75 -10.85 -15.38
N ILE A 195 -3.47 -11.19 -15.25
CA ILE A 195 -2.65 -10.76 -14.10
C ILE A 195 -2.46 -9.24 -14.10
N LEU A 196 -2.29 -8.59 -15.25
CA LEU A 196 -2.18 -7.14 -15.35
C LEU A 196 -3.46 -6.44 -14.86
N PHE A 197 -4.62 -6.98 -15.21
CA PHE A 197 -5.91 -6.50 -14.70
C PHE A 197 -5.99 -6.61 -13.17
N PHE A 198 -5.60 -7.77 -12.60
CA PHE A 198 -5.58 -7.96 -11.14
C PHE A 198 -4.54 -7.06 -10.45
N HIS A 199 -3.38 -6.84 -11.07
CA HIS A 199 -2.37 -5.92 -10.57
C HIS A 199 -2.93 -4.50 -10.50
N PHE A 200 -3.56 -4.03 -11.57
CA PHE A 200 -4.22 -2.74 -11.62
C PHE A 200 -5.34 -2.63 -10.58
N MET A 201 -6.26 -3.58 -10.51
CA MET A 201 -7.35 -3.59 -9.53
C MET A 201 -6.81 -3.59 -8.09
N GLY A 202 -5.76 -4.37 -7.83
CA GLY A 202 -5.09 -4.39 -6.53
C GLY A 202 -4.48 -3.04 -6.16
N SER A 203 -3.89 -2.35 -7.15
CA SER A 203 -3.31 -1.01 -6.98
C SER A 203 -4.38 0.05 -6.67
N ALA A 204 -5.52 -0.02 -7.35
CA ALA A 204 -6.64 0.88 -7.13
C ALA A 204 -7.18 0.74 -5.69
N ILE A 205 -7.43 -0.50 -5.25
CA ILE A 205 -8.00 -0.76 -3.93
C ILE A 205 -7.01 -0.41 -2.81
N ILE A 206 -5.74 -0.86 -2.90
CA ILE A 206 -4.74 -0.55 -1.85
C ILE A 206 -4.51 0.96 -1.74
N SER A 207 -4.69 1.72 -2.82
CA SER A 207 -4.53 3.16 -2.79
C SER A 207 -5.54 3.85 -1.89
N PHE A 208 -6.79 3.40 -1.82
CA PHE A 208 -7.78 3.99 -0.92
C PHE A 208 -7.36 3.86 0.55
N PHE A 209 -6.94 2.65 0.96
CA PHE A 209 -6.49 2.40 2.33
C PHE A 209 -5.16 3.08 2.65
N THR A 210 -4.24 3.13 1.68
CA THR A 210 -2.93 3.77 1.85
C THR A 210 -3.07 5.29 1.90
N LEU A 211 -3.83 5.89 0.99
CA LEU A 211 -4.10 7.33 0.98
C LEU A 211 -4.88 7.76 2.22
N GLU A 212 -5.86 6.99 2.67
CA GLU A 212 -6.51 7.23 3.96
C GLU A 212 -5.47 7.24 5.10
N THR A 213 -4.62 6.21 5.16
CA THR A 213 -3.62 6.07 6.22
C THR A 213 -2.61 7.22 6.19
N VAL A 214 -2.09 7.54 5.00
CA VAL A 214 -1.16 8.64 4.73
C VAL A 214 -1.81 9.98 5.10
N TYR A 215 -2.98 10.31 4.55
CA TYR A 215 -3.72 11.53 4.86
C TYR A 215 -3.91 11.70 6.38
N SER A 216 -4.25 10.63 7.06
CA SER A 216 -4.47 10.64 8.51
C SER A 216 -3.20 10.96 9.29
N TYR A 217 -2.05 10.51 8.80
CA TYR A 217 -0.76 10.79 9.38
C TYR A 217 -0.20 12.17 9.01
N PHE A 218 -0.56 12.71 7.85
CA PHE A 218 -0.12 14.04 7.38
C PHE A 218 -0.99 15.19 7.93
N ILE A 219 -2.31 15.05 7.89
CA ILE A 219 -3.26 16.16 8.09
C ILE A 219 -4.00 16.04 9.43
N SER A 220 -4.50 14.86 9.79
CA SER A 220 -5.29 14.69 11.01
C SER A 220 -4.43 14.65 12.28
N VAL A 221 -3.27 14.00 12.21
CA VAL A 221 -2.37 13.87 13.35
C VAL A 221 -1.16 14.79 13.18
N LYS A 222 -1.27 16.05 13.63
CA LYS A 222 -0.11 16.93 13.75
C LYS A 222 0.95 16.26 14.65
N GLY A 223 2.01 15.73 14.04
CA GLY A 223 3.15 15.11 14.75
C GLY A 223 3.40 13.62 14.51
N TYR A 224 2.53 12.88 13.80
CA TYR A 224 2.76 11.45 13.55
C TYR A 224 3.99 11.21 12.67
N ILE A 225 4.10 11.89 11.53
CA ILE A 225 5.24 11.76 10.62
C ILE A 225 6.54 12.22 11.27
N PRO A 226 6.60 13.40 11.93
CA PRO A 226 7.73 13.73 12.78
C PRO A 226 8.04 12.64 13.83
N GLY A 227 7.02 11.96 14.35
CA GLY A 227 7.18 10.85 15.29
C GLY A 227 7.74 9.57 14.65
N VAL A 228 7.36 9.23 13.43
CA VAL A 228 7.97 8.12 12.66
C VAL A 228 9.41 8.50 12.27
N ILE A 229 9.65 9.76 11.88
CA ILE A 229 10.99 10.23 11.55
C ILE A 229 11.90 10.25 12.76
N THR A 230 11.44 10.69 13.93
CA THR A 230 12.28 10.81 15.15
C THR A 230 12.24 9.57 16.05
N GLY A 231 11.23 8.72 15.88
CA GLY A 231 10.89 7.61 16.78
C GLY A 231 10.16 8.03 18.05
N LYS A 232 9.89 9.32 18.25
CA LYS A 232 9.32 9.86 19.49
C LYS A 232 7.98 10.54 19.24
N LEU A 233 6.98 10.20 20.03
CA LEU A 233 5.66 10.82 19.97
C LEU A 233 5.38 11.63 21.26
N PRO A 234 4.66 12.76 21.18
CA PRO A 234 4.25 13.49 22.37
C PRO A 234 3.37 12.62 23.28
N VAL A 235 3.55 12.72 24.59
CA VAL A 235 2.75 11.93 25.55
C VAL A 235 1.26 12.28 25.42
N GLU A 236 0.92 13.56 25.31
CA GLU A 236 -0.46 14.03 25.14
C GLU A 236 -1.15 13.50 23.88
N TYR A 237 -0.37 13.26 22.82
CA TYR A 237 -0.88 12.61 21.62
C TYR A 237 -1.30 11.17 21.91
N LEU A 238 -0.43 10.43 22.61
CA LEU A 238 -0.70 9.04 22.97
C LEU A 238 -1.88 8.95 23.92
N GLU A 239 -1.97 9.81 24.94
CA GLU A 239 -3.11 9.85 25.87
C GLU A 239 -4.46 10.05 25.15
N GLN A 240 -4.50 10.97 24.18
CA GLN A 240 -5.74 11.30 23.47
C GLN A 240 -6.13 10.27 22.40
N LEU A 241 -5.15 9.69 21.71
CA LEU A 241 -5.41 8.93 20.47
C LEU A 241 -4.97 7.47 20.51
N ARG A 242 -3.94 7.15 21.30
CA ARG A 242 -3.30 5.81 21.38
C ARG A 242 -2.91 5.44 22.83
N PRO A 243 -3.86 5.46 23.80
CA PRO A 243 -3.56 5.17 25.20
C PRO A 243 -3.02 3.74 25.39
N ASP A 244 -3.41 2.83 24.49
CA ASP A 244 -2.92 1.45 24.41
C ASP A 244 -1.40 1.33 24.32
N VAL A 245 -0.73 2.33 23.73
CA VAL A 245 0.74 2.35 23.60
C VAL A 245 1.42 2.73 24.94
N LEU A 246 0.76 3.55 25.76
CA LEU A 246 1.27 3.96 27.07
C LEU A 246 1.06 2.91 28.15
N GLU A 247 0.08 2.02 27.99
CA GLU A 247 -0.27 0.97 28.96
C GLU A 247 0.66 -0.25 28.87
N GLU A 248 1.33 -0.50 27.74
CA GLU A 248 2.13 -1.73 27.52
C GLU A 248 3.44 -1.76 28.32
N GLU A 249 4.05 -0.61 28.54
CA GLU A 249 5.18 -0.40 29.44
C GLU A 249 4.92 0.98 30.04
N ASP A 250 5.14 1.17 31.35
CA ASP A 250 5.00 2.46 32.03
C ASP A 250 6.04 3.45 31.47
N LEU A 251 5.84 3.89 30.22
CA LEU A 251 6.74 4.71 29.40
C LEU A 251 6.94 6.11 29.98
N ARG A 252 6.24 6.40 31.09
CA ARG A 252 6.36 7.59 31.93
C ARG A 252 7.51 7.47 32.95
N LYS A 253 8.10 6.29 33.13
CA LYS A 253 9.32 6.05 33.93
C LYS A 253 10.55 5.97 33.05
#